data_AF-A0A1F3Z9B3-F1
#
_entry.id   AF-A0A1F3Z9B3-F1
#
_cell.length_a   1.000
_cell.length_b   1.000
_cell.length_c   1.000
_cell.angle_alpha   90.00
_cell.angle_beta   90.00
_cell.angle_gamma   90.00
#
_symmetry.space_group_name_H-M   'P 1'
#
loop_
_entity.id
_entity.type
_entity.pdbx_description
1 polymer ?
#
loop_
_entity_poly.entity_id
_entity_poly.type
_entity_poly.pdbx_seq_one_letter_code
_entity_poly.pdbx_strand_id
1 'polypeptide(L)'
;MLEYLGRYTHRVALSNERILGIDADTVRLRVRDSAHGNRGRTLSLPACTFIERFFLHVLPKGFKRIRHYGLLGPAGKTTKLAQARAALSAPTPNPLVLESVDAFMRRINRIEWLRCAHCGNGRFLPSAPIAPAPARGPPLRGPP
;
A
#
# COMPACT_ATOMS: atom_id res chain seq x y z
N MET A 1 -5.10 18.41 10.52
CA MET A 1 -4.01 18.34 9.50
C MET A 1 -3.34 16.97 9.43
N LEU A 2 -3.00 16.32 10.56
CA LEU A 2 -2.42 14.95 10.57
C LEU A 2 -3.34 13.87 9.96
N GLU A 3 -4.65 13.90 10.22
CA GLU A 3 -5.58 12.92 9.64
C GLU A 3 -5.58 12.93 8.11
N TYR A 4 -5.47 14.12 7.52
CA TYR A 4 -5.40 14.27 6.07
C TYR A 4 -4.14 13.58 5.55
N LEU A 5 -2.97 13.93 6.09
CA LEU A 5 -1.70 13.34 5.65
C LEU A 5 -1.67 11.82 5.86
N GLY A 6 -2.17 11.31 7.00
CA GLY A 6 -2.27 9.88 7.28
C GLY A 6 -3.10 9.12 6.23
N ARG A 7 -4.21 9.68 5.77
CA ARG A 7 -5.02 9.03 4.72
C ARG A 7 -4.27 8.98 3.37
N TYR A 8 -3.39 9.93 3.09
CA TYR A 8 -2.64 10.01 1.83
C TYR A 8 -1.33 9.21 1.85
N THR A 9 -0.75 8.95 3.03
CA THR A 9 0.47 8.14 3.15
C THR A 9 0.18 6.63 3.08
N HIS A 10 -0.95 6.20 3.65
CA HIS A 10 -1.31 4.78 3.75
C HIS A 10 -2.06 4.23 2.54
N ARG A 11 -2.78 5.06 1.78
CA ARG A 11 -3.52 4.61 0.58
C ARG A 11 -2.57 4.44 -0.60
N VAL A 12 -2.68 3.33 -1.34
CA VAL A 12 -1.79 2.99 -2.46
C VAL A 12 -2.32 3.57 -3.78
N ALA A 13 -3.49 3.12 -4.21
CA ALA A 13 -4.11 3.47 -5.49
C ALA A 13 -5.55 3.95 -5.33
N LEU A 14 -6.35 3.21 -4.56
CA LEU A 14 -7.74 3.52 -4.24
C LEU A 14 -8.09 3.09 -2.81
N SER A 15 -9.18 3.61 -2.27
CA SER A 15 -9.76 3.13 -1.01
C SER A 15 -10.71 1.97 -1.24
N ASN A 16 -10.78 1.04 -0.30
CA ASN A 16 -11.68 -0.13 -0.39
C ASN A 16 -13.15 0.26 -0.57
N GLU A 17 -13.59 1.36 0.04
CA GLU A 17 -14.94 1.92 -0.08
C GLU A 17 -15.33 2.30 -1.53
N ARG A 18 -14.35 2.43 -2.42
CA ARG A 18 -14.58 2.68 -3.85
C ARG A 18 -14.83 1.41 -4.64
N ILE A 19 -14.53 0.23 -4.11
CA ILE A 19 -14.85 -1.05 -4.75
C ILE A 19 -16.30 -1.40 -4.38
N LEU A 20 -17.18 -1.40 -5.38
CA LEU A 20 -18.60 -1.67 -5.20
C LEU A 20 -18.93 -3.15 -5.38
N GLY A 21 -18.10 -3.88 -6.13
CA GLY A 21 -18.28 -5.30 -6.39
C GLY A 21 -17.17 -5.86 -7.27
N ILE A 22 -16.96 -7.16 -7.16
CA ILE A 22 -16.01 -7.95 -7.94
C ILE A 22 -16.75 -9.19 -8.40
N ASP A 23 -16.77 -9.41 -9.70
CA ASP A 23 -17.31 -10.60 -10.36
C ASP A 23 -16.14 -11.32 -11.08
N ALA A 24 -16.38 -12.47 -11.72
CA ALA A 24 -15.30 -13.29 -12.30
C ALA A 24 -14.36 -12.50 -13.25
N ASP A 25 -14.93 -11.65 -14.10
CA ASP A 25 -14.20 -10.94 -15.14
C ASP A 25 -14.17 -9.42 -14.94
N THR A 26 -14.82 -8.90 -13.90
CA THR A 26 -15.11 -7.45 -13.80
C THR A 26 -15.01 -6.91 -12.38
N VAL A 27 -14.52 -5.67 -12.28
CA VAL A 27 -14.47 -4.90 -11.03
C VAL A 27 -15.27 -3.62 -11.20
N ARG A 28 -16.23 -3.39 -10.30
CA ARG A 28 -17.07 -2.19 -10.27
C ARG A 28 -16.54 -1.19 -9.25
N LEU A 29 -16.28 0.04 -9.70
CA LEU A 29 -15.67 1.11 -8.91
C LEU A 29 -16.55 2.35 -8.86
N ARG A 30 -16.61 3.02 -7.71
CA ARG A 30 -17.12 4.39 -7.59
C ARG A 30 -16.03 5.39 -7.97
N VAL A 31 -16.26 6.15 -9.02
CA VAL A 31 -15.35 7.20 -9.52
C VAL A 31 -16.00 8.57 -9.45
N ARG A 32 -15.18 9.61 -9.28
CA ARG A 32 -15.63 11.00 -9.34
C ARG A 32 -15.43 11.48 -10.77
N ASP A 33 -16.50 11.96 -11.38
CA ASP A 33 -16.45 12.50 -12.73
C ASP A 33 -16.07 13.98 -12.68
N SER A 34 -14.77 14.25 -12.74
CA SER A 34 -14.25 15.62 -12.72
C SER A 34 -14.66 16.45 -13.95
N ALA A 35 -15.00 15.80 -15.07
CA ALA A 35 -15.47 16.48 -16.27
C ALA A 35 -16.94 16.91 -16.16
N HIS A 36 -17.75 16.18 -15.38
CA HIS A 36 -19.18 16.44 -15.21
C HIS A 36 -19.54 16.87 -13.78
N GLY A 37 -18.95 17.98 -13.34
CA GLY A 37 -19.34 18.62 -12.08
C GLY A 37 -19.04 17.77 -10.85
N ASN A 38 -18.03 16.90 -10.92
CA ASN A 38 -17.56 16.09 -9.80
C ASN A 38 -18.60 15.09 -9.25
N ARG A 39 -19.59 14.70 -10.06
CA ARG A 39 -20.62 13.72 -9.69
C ARG A 39 -20.02 12.32 -9.56
N GLY A 40 -20.52 11.56 -8.59
CA GLY A 40 -20.14 10.16 -8.44
C GLY A 40 -20.79 9.30 -9.52
N ARG A 41 -20.01 8.44 -10.18
CA ARG A 41 -20.54 7.41 -11.09
C ARG A 41 -19.89 6.05 -10.84
N THR A 42 -20.55 5.00 -11.32
CA THR A 42 -20.00 3.64 -11.31
C THR A 42 -19.24 3.40 -12.61
N LEU A 43 -18.02 2.88 -12.50
CA LEU A 43 -17.17 2.43 -13.60
C LEU A 43 -16.98 0.92 -13.48
N SER A 44 -17.29 0.18 -14.53
CA SER A 44 -16.96 -1.25 -14.62
C SER A 44 -15.69 -1.42 -15.45
N LEU A 45 -14.73 -2.19 -14.96
CA LEU A 45 -13.47 -2.49 -15.65
C LEU A 45 -13.25 -4.00 -15.71
N PRO A 46 -12.71 -4.53 -16.83
CA PRO A 46 -12.20 -5.90 -16.84
C PRO A 46 -11.20 -6.11 -15.70
N ALA A 47 -11.23 -7.29 -15.08
CA ALA A 47 -10.41 -7.62 -13.91
C ALA A 47 -8.91 -7.45 -14.20
N CYS A 48 -8.43 -7.95 -15.35
CA CYS A 48 -7.05 -7.79 -15.77
C CYS A 48 -6.64 -6.31 -15.91
N THR A 49 -7.49 -5.48 -16.52
CA THR A 49 -7.25 -4.04 -16.66
C THR A 49 -7.20 -3.33 -15.30
N PHE A 50 -8.05 -3.73 -14.35
CA PHE A 50 -7.99 -3.21 -12.99
C PHE A 50 -6.66 -3.56 -12.33
N ILE A 51 -6.24 -4.83 -12.41
CA ILE A 51 -4.98 -5.32 -11.81
C ILE A 51 -3.78 -4.58 -12.39
N GLU A 52 -3.68 -4.46 -13.72
CA GLU A 52 -2.61 -3.73 -14.39
C GLU A 52 -2.52 -2.27 -13.93
N ARG A 53 -3.65 -1.56 -13.93
CA ARG A 53 -3.72 -0.16 -13.48
C ARG A 53 -3.39 -0.03 -12.00
N PHE A 54 -3.81 -0.97 -11.16
CA PHE A 54 -3.48 -0.98 -9.75
C PHE A 54 -1.98 -1.12 -9.53
N PHE A 55 -1.31 -1.98 -10.29
CA PHE A 55 0.14 -2.20 -10.19
C PHE A 55 0.97 -0.97 -10.59
N LEU A 56 0.44 -0.02 -11.37
CA LEU A 56 1.11 1.27 -11.63
C LEU A 56 1.36 2.09 -10.35
N HIS A 57 0.61 1.82 -9.27
CA HIS A 57 0.78 2.50 -7.98
C HIS A 57 1.70 1.74 -7.02
N VAL A 58 2.18 0.55 -7.40
CA VAL A 58 3.13 -0.21 -6.61
C VAL A 58 4.54 0.26 -6.96
N LEU A 59 5.20 0.87 -5.98
CA LEU A 59 6.56 1.37 -6.18
C LEU A 59 7.54 0.19 -6.34
N PRO A 60 8.49 0.27 -7.30
CA PRO A 60 9.54 -0.72 -7.41
C PRO A 60 10.38 -0.82 -6.15
N LYS A 61 11.07 -1.95 -5.99
CA LYS A 61 11.99 -2.18 -4.86
C LYS A 61 13.02 -1.04 -4.78
N GLY A 62 13.19 -0.51 -3.56
CA GLY A 62 14.14 0.59 -3.28
C GLY A 62 13.51 1.99 -3.33
N PHE A 63 12.38 2.18 -4.02
CA PHE A 63 11.68 3.46 -4.02
C PHE A 63 10.91 3.67 -2.71
N LYS A 64 10.92 4.92 -2.22
CA LYS A 64 10.19 5.33 -1.01
C LYS A 64 9.02 6.21 -1.42
N ARG A 65 7.82 5.85 -0.95
CA ARG A 65 6.60 6.67 -1.15
C ARG A 65 6.71 8.03 -0.46
N ILE A 66 7.31 8.04 0.73
CA ILE A 66 7.54 9.23 1.53
C ILE A 66 9.04 9.42 1.65
N ARG A 67 9.52 10.60 1.27
CA ARG A 67 10.90 11.02 1.49
C ARG A 67 10.95 11.84 2.76
N HIS A 68 11.82 11.44 3.68
CA HIS A 68 12.03 12.15 4.94
C HIS A 68 13.23 13.11 4.79
N TYR A 69 13.11 14.29 5.38
CA TYR A 69 14.15 15.31 5.42
C TYR A 69 14.43 15.75 6.86
N GLY A 70 15.49 16.53 7.05
CA GLY A 70 15.86 17.07 8.37
C GLY A 70 16.24 15.97 9.37
N LEU A 71 15.56 15.95 10.52
CA LEU A 71 15.77 15.00 11.62
C LEU A 71 15.64 13.54 11.17
N LEU A 72 14.68 13.24 10.29
CA LEU A 72 14.38 11.89 9.81
C LEU A 72 15.06 11.56 8.47
N GLY A 73 15.90 12.46 7.95
CA GLY A 73 16.57 12.29 6.67
C GLY A 73 17.65 11.19 6.70
N PRO A 74 17.80 10.38 5.64
CA PRO A 74 18.60 9.15 5.66
C PRO A 74 20.08 9.37 6.03
N ALA A 75 20.69 10.48 5.61
CA ALA A 75 22.11 10.76 5.83
C ALA A 75 22.50 10.92 7.31
N GLY A 76 21.57 11.32 8.18
CA GLY A 76 21.87 11.60 9.59
C GLY A 76 20.81 11.13 10.57
N LYS A 77 19.79 10.38 10.10
CA LYS A 77 18.63 9.98 10.89
C LYS A 77 19.04 9.35 12.21
N THR A 78 19.96 8.40 12.18
CA THR A 78 20.38 7.65 13.38
C THR A 78 20.94 8.58 14.45
N THR A 79 21.95 9.38 14.10
CA THR A 79 22.61 10.31 15.04
C THR A 79 21.67 11.42 15.50
N LYS A 80 20.97 12.08 14.58
CA LYS A 80 20.09 13.21 14.92
C LYS A 80 18.89 12.77 15.76
N LEU A 81 18.32 11.59 15.48
CA LEU A 81 17.26 11.04 16.33
C LEU A 81 17.75 10.70 17.74
N ALA A 82 18.94 10.13 17.89
CA ALA A 82 19.50 9.85 19.21
C ALA A 82 19.68 11.15 20.01
N GLN A 83 20.24 12.20 19.39
CA GLN A 83 20.39 13.52 19.99
C GLN A 83 19.05 14.13 20.41
N ALA A 84 18.06 14.13 19.51
CA ALA A 84 16.73 14.67 19.80
C ALA A 84 16.05 13.92 20.95
N ARG A 85 16.19 12.59 21.00
CA ARG A 85 15.62 11.78 22.08
C ARG A 85 16.28 12.05 23.43
N ALA A 86 17.61 12.23 23.45
CA ALA A 86 18.33 12.63 24.66
C ALA A 86 17.89 14.02 25.15
N ALA A 87 17.83 15.00 24.24
CA ALA A 87 17.39 16.36 24.57
C ALA A 87 15.95 16.41 25.12
N LEU A 88 15.08 15.52 24.65
CA LEU A 88 13.68 15.42 25.08
C LEU A 88 13.47 14.47 26.26
N SER A 89 14.51 13.84 26.80
CA SER A 89 14.40 12.77 27.81
C SER A 89 13.40 11.66 27.40
N ALA A 90 13.38 11.33 26.11
CA ALA A 90 12.38 10.43 25.54
C ALA A 90 12.62 8.96 25.99
N PRO A 91 11.56 8.23 26.40
CA PRO A 91 11.68 6.86 26.88
C PRO A 91 12.15 5.94 25.77
N THR A 92 13.04 4.98 26.07
CA THR A 92 13.62 4.02 25.12
C THR A 92 12.55 3.44 24.18
N PRO A 93 12.79 3.37 22.86
CA PRO A 93 11.79 2.84 21.95
C PRO A 93 11.52 1.37 22.27
N ASN A 94 10.27 0.95 22.11
CA ASN A 94 9.97 -0.48 22.15
C ASN A 94 10.79 -1.21 21.08
N PRO A 95 11.31 -2.41 21.39
CA PRO A 95 12.04 -3.20 20.41
C PRO A 95 11.14 -3.49 19.20
N LEU A 96 11.75 -3.46 18.01
CA LEU A 96 11.04 -3.82 16.79
C LEU A 96 10.67 -5.31 16.85
N VAL A 97 9.37 -5.60 16.86
CA VAL A 97 8.86 -6.97 16.71
C VAL A 97 9.01 -7.36 15.25
N LEU A 98 10.01 -8.19 14.95
CA LEU A 98 10.16 -8.83 13.64
C LEU A 98 9.25 -10.06 13.60
N GLU A 99 7.98 -9.86 13.28
CA GLU A 99 7.06 -10.96 12.98
C GLU A 99 7.02 -11.23 11.47
N SER A 100 6.75 -12.47 11.08
CA SER A 100 6.50 -12.80 9.67
C SER A 100 5.16 -12.22 9.22
N VAL A 101 5.01 -11.98 7.92
CA VAL A 101 3.73 -11.53 7.34
C VAL A 101 2.60 -12.51 7.69
N ASP A 102 2.88 -13.82 7.70
CA ASP A 102 1.89 -14.83 8.11
C ASP A 102 1.45 -14.66 9.57
N ALA A 103 2.41 -14.50 10.50
CA ALA A 103 2.10 -14.30 11.91
C ALA A 103 1.31 -13.00 12.16
N PHE A 104 1.70 -11.90 11.50
CA PHE A 104 0.99 -10.63 11.53
C PHE A 104 -0.45 -10.77 11.03
N MET A 105 -0.62 -11.40 9.86
CA MET A 105 -1.93 -11.54 9.23
C MET A 105 -2.83 -12.48 10.03
N ARG A 106 -2.32 -13.53 10.67
CA ARG A 106 -3.10 -14.37 11.60
C ARG A 106 -3.57 -13.60 12.82
N ARG A 107 -2.73 -12.71 13.35
CA ARG A 107 -3.04 -11.93 14.55
C ARG A 107 -4.09 -10.86 14.30
N ILE A 108 -4.09 -10.25 13.11
CA ILE A 108 -4.94 -9.09 12.79
C ILE A 108 -6.17 -9.47 11.98
N ASN A 109 -6.03 -10.41 11.05
CA ASN A 109 -7.10 -10.77 10.14
C ASN A 109 -7.93 -11.89 10.78
N ARG A 110 -9.20 -11.61 11.09
CA ARG A 110 -10.16 -12.61 11.59
C ARG A 110 -10.55 -13.65 10.52
N ILE A 111 -9.86 -13.66 9.38
CA ILE A 111 -10.05 -14.56 8.25
C ILE A 111 -8.69 -15.23 8.00
N GLU A 112 -8.66 -16.57 8.01
CA GLU A 112 -7.48 -17.35 7.63
C GLU A 112 -7.22 -17.17 6.13
N TRP A 113 -6.49 -16.11 5.78
CA TRP A 113 -6.20 -15.68 4.40
C TRP A 113 -5.48 -16.73 3.55
N LEU A 114 -4.90 -17.75 4.18
CA LEU A 114 -4.26 -18.88 3.52
C LEU A 114 -5.23 -20.05 3.25
N ARG A 115 -6.50 -19.99 3.66
CA ARG A 115 -7.49 -21.03 3.36
C ARG A 115 -8.48 -20.56 2.33
N CYS A 116 -9.07 -21.51 1.62
CA CYS A 116 -10.13 -21.20 0.66
C CYS A 116 -11.34 -20.59 1.39
N ALA A 117 -11.74 -19.38 1.02
CA ALA A 117 -12.89 -18.69 1.62
C ALA A 117 -14.24 -19.37 1.29
N HIS A 118 -14.28 -20.24 0.28
CA HIS A 118 -15.49 -20.94 -0.13
C HIS A 118 -15.72 -22.24 0.66
N CYS A 119 -14.70 -23.09 0.79
CA CYS A 119 -14.83 -24.41 1.43
C CYS A 119 -14.03 -24.59 2.73
N GLY A 120 -13.15 -23.65 3.08
CA GLY A 120 -12.29 -23.74 4.27
C GLY A 120 -11.19 -24.81 4.21
N ASN A 121 -11.18 -25.64 3.16
CA ASN A 121 -10.24 -26.76 3.02
C ASN A 121 -8.99 -26.36 2.24
N GLY A 122 -7.87 -26.97 2.65
CA GLY A 122 -6.58 -26.76 2.03
C GLY A 122 -5.90 -25.45 2.45
N ARG A 123 -4.65 -25.29 2.00
CA ARG A 123 -3.82 -24.11 2.24
C ARG A 123 -3.33 -23.58 0.90
N PHE A 124 -3.62 -22.32 0.59
CA PHE A 124 -3.00 -21.62 -0.52
C PHE A 124 -1.49 -21.59 -0.31
N LEU A 125 -0.78 -22.17 -1.28
CA LEU A 125 0.67 -22.10 -1.35
C LEU A 125 1.05 -21.03 -2.37
N PRO A 126 2.00 -20.13 -2.05
CA PRO A 126 2.56 -19.24 -3.05
C PRO A 126 3.12 -20.07 -4.20
N SER A 127 2.54 -19.94 -5.40
CA SER A 127 2.99 -20.67 -6.58
C SER A 127 4.11 -19.93 -7.31
N ALA A 128 3.96 -18.61 -7.48
CA ALA A 128 4.95 -17.74 -8.08
C ALA A 128 4.79 -16.29 -7.61
N PRO A 129 5.88 -15.51 -7.50
CA PRO A 129 5.78 -14.07 -7.36
C PRO A 129 5.33 -13.44 -8.70
N ILE A 130 4.33 -12.56 -8.64
CA ILE A 130 4.06 -11.65 -9.77
C ILE A 130 5.09 -10.53 -9.67
N ALA A 131 6.19 -10.66 -10.39
CA ALA A 131 7.18 -9.61 -10.48
C ALA A 131 6.55 -8.39 -11.20
N PRO A 132 6.78 -7.15 -10.73
CA PRO A 132 6.46 -5.99 -11.54
C PRO A 132 7.22 -6.14 -12.87
N ALA A 133 6.50 -6.17 -13.98
CA ALA A 133 7.14 -6.16 -15.29
C ALA A 133 7.98 -4.86 -15.36
N PRO A 134 9.27 -4.91 -15.68
CA PRO A 134 10.03 -3.69 -15.91
C PRO A 134 9.28 -2.91 -16.98
N ALA A 135 8.93 -1.65 -16.68
CA ALA A 135 8.35 -0.78 -17.67
C ALA A 135 9.26 -0.81 -18.91
N ARG A 136 8.75 -1.29 -20.04
CA ARG A 136 9.42 -1.14 -21.34
C ARG A 136 9.32 0.32 -21.72
N GLY A 137 10.12 1.16 -21.07
CA GLY A 137 10.10 2.60 -21.24
C GLY A 137 11.35 3.23 -20.63
N PRO A 138 11.79 4.39 -21.12
CA PRO A 138 12.93 5.10 -20.55
C PRO A 138 12.69 5.34 -19.05
N PRO A 139 13.76 5.40 -18.24
CA PRO A 139 13.64 5.59 -16.80
C PRO A 139 12.78 6.83 -16.52
N LEU A 140 11.67 6.63 -15.80
CA LEU A 140 10.85 7.73 -15.30
C LEU A 140 11.74 8.55 -14.35
N ARG A 141 12.29 9.66 -14.85
CA ARG A 141 12.88 10.67 -13.97
C ARG A 141 11.78 11.13 -13.03
N GLY A 142 11.95 10.84 -11.74
CA GLY A 142 11.08 11.42 -10.72
C GLY A 142 11.16 12.96 -10.79
N PRO A 143 10.15 13.67 -10.26
CA PRO A 143 10.17 15.13 -10.25
C PRO A 143 11.43 15.65 -9.52
N PRO A 144 11.93 16.85 -9.90
CA PRO A 144 13.12 17.47 -9.32
C PRO A 144 13.03 17.63 -7.79
#